data_AF-A0A2T3LFI7-F1
#
_entry.id   AF-A0A2T3LFI7-F1
#
_cell.length_a   1.000
_cell.length_b   1.000
_cell.length_c   1.000
_cell.angle_alpha   90.00
_cell.angle_beta   90.00
_cell.angle_gamma   90.00
#
_symmetry.space_group_name_H-M   'P 1'
#
loop_
_entity.id
_entity.type
_entity.pdbx_description
1 polymer ?
#
loop_
_entity_poly.entity_id
_entity_poly.type
_entity_poly.pdbx_seq_one_letter_code
_entity_poly.pdbx_strand_id
1 'polypeptide(L)'
;MKFRLILIALVFTASSVYANDMPSEVLALKKAFQAIPGIRSAEVGKHHFSKEDIVTLNEVYFSGEYADLPISMYRRSGGNLNNEILINVAFEIQKNALGLQALEFLSWWVRDLSRSGDNVQIRAIGLPPIVGDKVQLGDTLSFWFEAYIVTEREDMGLVLNEISDLTQSLNTSFNLYKSAFNQ
;
A
#
# COMPACT_ATOMS: atom_id res chain seq x y z
N MET A 1 1.75 36.24 -8.71
CA MET A 1 1.46 35.01 -7.93
C MET A 1 2.26 35.05 -6.65
N LYS A 2 1.62 35.12 -5.48
CA LYS A 2 2.30 35.06 -4.17
C LYS A 2 2.33 33.61 -3.70
N PHE A 3 3.51 32.98 -3.72
CA PHE A 3 3.71 31.67 -3.08
C PHE A 3 3.85 31.89 -1.58
N ARG A 4 2.93 31.34 -0.78
CA ARG A 4 3.09 31.26 0.68
C ARG A 4 3.88 29.99 1.00
N LEU A 5 5.07 30.19 1.55
CA LEU A 5 5.93 29.14 2.10
C LEU A 5 5.26 28.61 3.38
N ILE A 6 4.69 27.42 3.35
CA ILE A 6 4.30 26.70 4.57
C ILE A 6 5.45 25.75 4.88
N LEU A 7 6.19 26.09 5.92
CA LEU A 7 7.22 25.25 6.53
C LEU A 7 6.50 24.07 7.21
N ILE A 8 6.40 22.92 6.54
CA ILE A 8 5.86 21.71 7.16
C ILE A 8 7.02 21.01 7.86
N ALA A 9 7.08 21.17 9.18
CA ALA A 9 7.83 20.26 10.03
C ALA A 9 7.18 18.86 9.90
N LEU A 10 7.95 17.90 9.40
CA LEU A 10 7.53 16.51 9.30
C LEU A 10 7.44 15.93 10.73
N VAL A 11 6.28 16.04 11.35
CA VAL A 11 5.99 15.25 12.55
C VAL A 11 5.50 13.90 12.03
N PHE A 12 6.38 12.90 12.08
CA PHE A 12 5.93 11.51 12.10
C PHE A 12 5.17 11.33 13.41
N THR A 13 3.86 11.60 13.42
CA THR A 13 3.00 10.99 14.42
C THR A 13 2.85 9.54 14.01
N ALA A 14 3.83 8.72 14.40
CA ALA A 14 3.54 7.33 14.67
C ALA A 14 2.45 7.34 15.74
N SER A 15 1.19 7.17 15.33
CA SER A 15 0.10 6.90 16.25
C SER A 15 0.47 5.61 16.95
N SER A 16 1.04 5.74 18.15
CA SER A 16 1.51 4.68 19.03
C SER A 16 0.32 3.97 19.66
N VAL A 17 -0.56 3.43 18.82
CA VAL A 17 -1.76 2.69 19.18
C VAL A 17 -1.52 1.25 18.74
N TYR A 18 -0.81 0.55 19.63
CA TYR A 18 -0.82 -0.90 19.90
C TYR A 18 -0.29 -1.86 18.83
N ALA A 19 1.01 -2.17 18.94
CA ALA A 19 1.56 -3.42 18.41
C ALA A 19 0.95 -4.70 19.03
N ASN A 20 0.13 -4.58 20.09
CA ASN A 20 -0.51 -5.70 20.82
C ASN A 20 -1.97 -6.01 20.40
N ASP A 21 -2.64 -5.18 19.58
CA ASP A 21 -4.05 -5.36 19.20
C ASP A 21 -4.28 -5.61 17.70
N MET A 22 -3.20 -5.77 16.92
CA MET A 22 -3.30 -6.04 15.49
C MET A 22 -3.71 -7.50 15.23
N PRO A 23 -4.74 -7.78 14.40
CA PRO A 23 -5.11 -9.15 14.06
C PRO A 23 -3.92 -9.95 13.51
N SER A 24 -3.88 -11.24 13.85
CA SER A 24 -2.77 -12.14 13.48
C SER A 24 -2.54 -12.19 11.97
N GLU A 25 -3.61 -12.12 11.19
CA GLU A 25 -3.62 -12.17 9.73
C GLU A 25 -2.94 -10.92 9.14
N VAL A 26 -3.23 -9.74 9.70
CA VAL A 26 -2.62 -8.46 9.30
C VAL A 26 -1.11 -8.48 9.62
N LEU A 27 -0.74 -8.99 10.81
CA LEU A 27 0.66 -9.14 11.18
C LEU A 27 1.39 -10.17 10.31
N ALA A 28 0.70 -11.25 9.92
CA ALA A 28 1.25 -12.28 9.05
C ALA A 28 1.50 -11.74 7.64
N LEU A 29 0.57 -10.95 7.08
CA LEU A 29 0.76 -10.27 5.80
C LEU A 29 1.95 -9.31 5.84
N LYS A 30 2.04 -8.48 6.90
CA LYS A 30 3.19 -7.59 7.12
C LYS A 30 4.51 -8.37 7.07
N LYS A 31 4.59 -9.45 7.85
CA LYS A 31 5.80 -10.29 7.93
C LYS A 31 6.12 -10.97 6.61
N ALA A 32 5.12 -11.39 5.83
CA ALA A 32 5.32 -12.01 4.52
C ALA A 32 5.98 -11.02 3.54
N PHE A 33 5.53 -9.76 3.50
CA PHE A 33 6.20 -8.72 2.72
C PHE A 33 7.63 -8.47 3.21
N GLN A 34 7.83 -8.32 4.52
CA GLN A 34 9.15 -8.08 5.10
C GLN A 34 10.15 -9.24 4.90
N ALA A 35 9.66 -10.46 4.68
CA ALA A 35 10.49 -11.63 4.45
C ALA A 35 11.11 -11.67 3.04
N ILE A 36 10.61 -10.88 2.09
CA ILE A 36 11.12 -10.84 0.71
C ILE A 36 12.46 -10.08 0.68
N PRO A 37 13.55 -10.72 0.21
CA PRO A 37 14.85 -10.05 0.07
C PRO A 37 14.73 -8.81 -0.80
N GLY A 38 15.28 -7.68 -0.34
CA GLY A 38 15.20 -6.41 -1.05
C GLY A 38 14.07 -5.50 -0.58
N ILE A 39 13.15 -5.97 0.27
CA ILE A 39 12.21 -5.10 1.00
C ILE A 39 12.94 -4.48 2.21
N ARG A 40 12.81 -3.16 2.35
CA ARG A 40 13.40 -2.38 3.45
C ARG A 40 12.41 -2.22 4.61
N SER A 41 11.17 -1.89 4.29
CA SER A 41 10.09 -1.63 5.24
C SER A 41 8.78 -2.03 4.60
N ALA A 42 7.80 -2.42 5.43
CA ALA A 42 6.44 -2.68 5.01
C ALA A 42 5.49 -2.43 6.19
N GLU A 43 4.41 -1.71 5.95
CA GLU A 43 3.37 -1.38 6.92
C GLU A 43 1.99 -1.63 6.32
N VAL A 44 1.10 -2.23 7.10
CA VAL A 44 -0.25 -2.59 6.65
C VAL A 44 -1.23 -1.54 7.16
N GLY A 45 -1.98 -0.95 6.22
CA GLY A 45 -3.07 -0.04 6.49
C GLY A 45 -4.42 -0.67 6.15
N LYS A 46 -5.46 -0.12 6.79
CA LYS A 46 -6.86 -0.40 6.44
C LYS A 46 -7.54 0.94 6.26
N HIS A 47 -8.33 1.04 5.19
CA HIS A 47 -9.16 2.21 4.97
C HIS A 47 -10.55 1.84 4.45
N HIS A 48 -11.54 2.66 4.82
CA HIS A 48 -12.88 2.66 4.25
C HIS A 48 -13.20 4.10 3.86
N PHE A 49 -13.77 4.31 2.68
CA PHE A 49 -14.06 5.65 2.17
C PHE A 49 -15.50 5.75 1.68
N SER A 50 -16.19 6.73 2.22
CA SER A 50 -17.54 7.12 1.87
C SER A 50 -17.56 8.02 0.63
N LYS A 51 -18.75 8.29 0.09
CA LYS A 51 -18.94 9.25 -1.01
C LYS A 51 -18.57 10.67 -0.58
N GLU A 52 -18.82 10.99 0.68
CA GLU A 52 -18.54 12.27 1.31
C GLU A 52 -17.04 12.54 1.39
N ASP A 53 -16.23 11.50 1.65
CA ASP A 53 -14.77 11.61 1.63
C ASP A 53 -14.27 12.07 0.26
N ILE A 54 -14.88 11.58 -0.83
CA ILE A 54 -14.48 11.88 -2.21
C ILE A 54 -14.84 13.29 -2.65
N VAL A 55 -15.98 13.81 -2.19
CA VAL A 55 -16.33 15.21 -2.43
C VAL A 55 -15.28 16.12 -1.80
N THR A 56 -14.88 15.80 -0.57
CA THR A 56 -13.80 16.50 0.15
C THR A 56 -12.45 16.39 -0.58
N LEU A 57 -12.22 15.27 -1.31
CA LEU A 57 -10.99 15.10 -2.09
C LEU A 57 -10.82 16.14 -3.22
N ASN A 58 -11.90 16.76 -3.71
CA ASN A 58 -11.81 17.76 -4.79
C ASN A 58 -11.45 19.17 -4.29
N GLU A 59 -11.53 19.42 -2.98
CA GLU A 59 -11.40 20.77 -2.41
C GLU A 59 -10.00 21.03 -1.83
N VAL A 60 -9.18 19.98 -1.63
CA VAL A 60 -7.91 20.06 -0.90
C VAL A 60 -6.71 19.77 -1.83
N TYR A 61 -5.79 20.73 -1.95
CA TYR A 61 -4.42 20.44 -2.40
C TYR A 61 -3.77 19.53 -1.38
N PHE A 62 -3.63 18.24 -1.69
CA PHE A 62 -3.21 17.25 -0.70
C PHE A 62 -1.75 17.40 -0.30
N SER A 63 -1.53 17.73 0.97
CA SER A 63 -0.29 17.43 1.67
C SER A 63 -0.46 16.13 2.47
N GLY A 64 0.54 15.24 2.45
CA GLY A 64 0.61 14.09 3.35
C GLY A 64 -0.30 12.91 2.95
N GLU A 65 -0.90 12.25 3.95
CA GLU A 65 -1.56 10.94 3.87
C GLU A 65 -2.66 10.81 2.78
N TYR A 66 -3.27 11.93 2.39
CA TYR A 66 -4.32 11.96 1.38
C TYR A 66 -3.80 11.98 -0.07
N ALA A 67 -2.55 12.44 -0.28
CA ALA A 67 -1.92 12.45 -1.60
C ALA A 67 -1.57 11.04 -2.07
N ASP A 68 -1.37 10.14 -1.10
CA ASP A 68 -0.99 8.76 -1.35
C ASP A 68 -2.20 7.85 -1.52
N LEU A 69 -3.43 8.35 -1.52
CA LEU A 69 -4.63 7.55 -1.73
C LEU A 69 -4.75 7.01 -3.18
N PRO A 70 -5.51 5.93 -3.44
CA PRO A 70 -5.81 5.46 -4.81
C PRO A 70 -6.77 6.42 -5.55
N ILE A 71 -6.35 7.67 -5.78
CA ILE A 71 -7.13 8.83 -6.29
C ILE A 71 -7.92 8.48 -7.58
N SER A 72 -7.35 7.65 -8.45
CA SER A 72 -7.99 7.24 -9.71
C SER A 72 -9.17 6.28 -9.50
N MET A 73 -9.18 5.48 -8.43
CA MET A 73 -10.32 4.65 -8.06
C MET A 73 -11.48 5.55 -7.65
N TYR A 74 -11.29 6.43 -6.66
CA TYR A 74 -12.35 7.31 -6.15
C TYR A 74 -13.04 8.12 -7.24
N ARG A 75 -12.27 8.68 -8.17
CA ARG A 75 -12.81 9.49 -9.28
C ARG A 75 -13.67 8.68 -10.24
N ARG A 76 -13.47 7.36 -10.34
CA ARG A 76 -14.19 6.47 -11.28
C ARG A 76 -15.39 5.78 -10.62
N SER A 77 -15.23 5.31 -9.38
CA SER A 77 -16.27 4.53 -8.68
C SER A 77 -17.17 5.37 -7.80
N GLY A 78 -16.80 6.62 -7.49
CA GLY A 78 -17.51 7.40 -6.48
C GLY A 78 -17.42 6.79 -5.09
N GLY A 79 -16.41 5.94 -4.83
CA GLY A 79 -16.07 5.41 -3.52
C GLY A 79 -15.88 3.91 -3.51
N ASN A 80 -15.92 3.35 -2.31
CA ASN A 80 -15.90 1.91 -2.13
C ASN A 80 -17.20 1.28 -2.68
N LEU A 81 -17.11 0.04 -3.15
CA LEU A 81 -18.30 -0.78 -3.38
C LEU A 81 -19.00 -1.11 -2.04
N ASN A 82 -20.25 -1.60 -2.10
CA ASN A 82 -20.94 -2.06 -0.89
C ASN A 82 -20.13 -3.20 -0.23
N ASN A 83 -19.90 -3.09 1.08
CA ASN A 83 -19.09 -4.01 1.88
C ASN A 83 -17.63 -4.15 1.40
N GLU A 84 -17.09 -3.15 0.69
CA GLU A 84 -15.69 -3.15 0.27
C GLU A 84 -14.80 -2.47 1.30
N ILE A 85 -13.69 -3.14 1.64
CA ILE A 85 -12.62 -2.61 2.49
C ILE A 85 -11.32 -2.62 1.69
N LEU A 86 -10.61 -1.48 1.70
CA LEU A 86 -9.26 -1.40 1.17
C LEU A 86 -8.27 -1.82 2.27
N ILE A 87 -7.51 -2.87 1.97
CA ILE A 87 -6.30 -3.22 2.72
C ILE A 87 -5.10 -2.85 1.85
N ASN A 88 -4.15 -2.13 2.41
CA ASN A 88 -2.94 -1.75 1.69
C ASN A 88 -1.69 -2.18 2.46
N VAL A 89 -0.63 -2.50 1.73
CA VAL A 89 0.72 -2.63 2.27
C VAL A 89 1.58 -1.54 1.65
N ALA A 90 1.93 -0.53 2.43
CA ALA A 90 2.90 0.49 2.04
C ALA A 90 4.30 -0.06 2.32
N PHE A 91 5.14 -0.18 1.30
CA PHE A 91 6.47 -0.75 1.42
C PHE A 91 7.52 0.02 0.64
N GLU A 92 8.76 -0.15 1.07
CA GLU A 92 9.93 0.43 0.42
C GLU A 92 10.89 -0.68 0.04
N ILE A 93 11.55 -0.52 -1.11
CA ILE A 93 12.60 -1.42 -1.55
C ILE A 93 13.98 -0.84 -1.21
N GLN A 94 14.98 -1.70 -1.15
CA GLN A 94 16.37 -1.29 -1.21
C GLN A 94 16.64 -0.63 -2.57
N LYS A 95 17.45 0.42 -2.60
CA LYS A 95 17.80 1.15 -3.83
C LYS A 95 18.97 0.47 -4.58
N ASN A 96 18.86 -0.84 -4.80
CA ASN A 96 19.88 -1.67 -5.44
C ASN A 96 19.23 -2.79 -6.28
N ALA A 97 20.04 -3.66 -6.89
CA ALA A 97 19.55 -4.77 -7.71
C ALA A 97 18.58 -5.70 -6.97
N LEU A 98 18.84 -5.98 -5.68
CA LEU A 98 18.00 -6.84 -4.86
C LEU A 98 16.60 -6.24 -4.64
N GLY A 99 16.52 -4.93 -4.41
CA GLY A 99 15.23 -4.25 -4.30
C GLY A 99 14.45 -4.23 -5.62
N LEU A 100 15.13 -4.11 -6.76
CA LEU A 100 14.49 -4.24 -8.07
C LEU A 100 13.94 -5.66 -8.30
N GLN A 101 14.71 -6.69 -7.94
CA GLN A 101 14.23 -8.08 -7.97
C GLN A 101 12.98 -8.28 -7.09
N ALA A 102 12.97 -7.69 -5.88
CA ALA A 102 11.81 -7.73 -4.99
C ALA A 102 10.57 -7.11 -5.65
N LEU A 103 10.74 -5.94 -6.27
CA LEU A 103 9.66 -5.24 -6.96
C LEU A 103 9.16 -6.04 -8.17
N GLU A 104 10.05 -6.64 -8.95
CA GLU A 104 9.67 -7.49 -10.09
C GLU A 104 8.88 -8.73 -9.64
N PHE A 105 9.34 -9.41 -8.58
CA PHE A 105 8.64 -10.55 -8.00
C PHE A 105 7.23 -10.17 -7.53
N LEU A 106 7.11 -9.09 -6.75
CA LEU A 106 5.81 -8.61 -6.27
C LEU A 106 4.91 -8.17 -7.43
N SER A 107 5.46 -7.48 -8.43
CA SER A 107 4.70 -7.06 -9.62
C SER A 107 4.17 -8.26 -10.40
N TRP A 108 4.96 -9.33 -10.53
CA TRP A 108 4.50 -10.58 -11.14
C TRP A 108 3.39 -11.25 -10.32
N TRP A 109 3.56 -11.39 -9.00
CA TRP A 109 2.59 -12.03 -8.12
C TRP A 109 1.24 -11.30 -8.13
N VAL A 110 1.26 -9.97 -8.00
CA VAL A 110 0.04 -9.13 -8.09
C VAL A 110 -0.63 -9.25 -9.44
N ARG A 111 0.15 -9.27 -10.53
CA ARG A 111 -0.39 -9.45 -11.88
C ARG A 111 -1.08 -10.82 -12.03
N ASP A 112 -0.53 -11.87 -11.43
CA ASP A 112 -1.10 -13.21 -11.51
C ASP A 112 -2.43 -13.28 -10.75
N LEU A 113 -2.48 -12.78 -9.51
CA LEU A 113 -3.71 -12.61 -8.72
C LEU A 113 -4.78 -11.81 -9.46
N SER A 114 -4.39 -10.66 -10.03
CA SER A 114 -5.33 -9.81 -10.78
C SER A 114 -5.93 -10.55 -11.99
N ARG A 115 -5.16 -11.46 -12.62
CA ARG A 115 -5.62 -12.26 -13.75
C ARG A 115 -6.49 -13.44 -13.33
N SER A 116 -6.34 -13.95 -12.11
CA SER A 116 -7.25 -14.95 -11.53
C SER A 116 -8.58 -14.37 -11.04
N GLY A 117 -8.71 -13.05 -11.02
CA GLY A 117 -9.95 -12.35 -10.68
C GLY A 117 -9.92 -11.61 -9.35
N ASP A 118 -8.79 -11.62 -8.64
CA ASP A 118 -8.63 -10.87 -7.41
C ASP A 118 -8.56 -9.36 -7.69
N ASN A 119 -9.27 -8.56 -6.91
CA ASN A 119 -9.24 -7.10 -7.03
C ASN A 119 -8.02 -6.54 -6.30
N VAL A 120 -6.83 -6.76 -6.86
CA VAL A 120 -5.56 -6.29 -6.29
C VAL A 120 -4.79 -5.42 -7.27
N GLN A 121 -3.91 -4.57 -6.76
CA GLN A 121 -2.94 -3.85 -7.59
C GLN A 121 -1.66 -3.53 -6.82
N ILE A 122 -0.65 -3.09 -7.57
CA ILE A 122 0.58 -2.50 -7.05
C ILE A 122 0.80 -1.17 -7.75
N ARG A 123 1.21 -0.15 -7.00
CA ARG A 123 1.51 1.18 -7.56
C ARG A 123 2.72 1.82 -6.91
N ALA A 124 3.42 2.64 -7.69
CA ALA A 124 4.50 3.48 -7.20
C ALA A 124 3.95 4.78 -6.59
N ILE A 125 4.60 5.23 -5.53
CA ILE A 125 4.35 6.48 -4.83
C ILE A 125 5.64 7.29 -4.84
N GLY A 126 5.54 8.56 -5.20
CA GLY A 126 6.67 9.47 -5.15
C GLY A 126 6.21 10.86 -4.74
N LEU A 127 7.02 11.53 -3.95
CA LEU A 127 6.80 12.93 -3.63
C LEU A 127 7.20 13.83 -4.81
N PRO A 128 6.76 15.10 -4.84
CA PRO A 128 7.19 16.05 -5.86
C PRO A 128 8.73 16.06 -6.02
N PRO A 129 9.26 16.10 -7.26
CA PRO A 129 10.70 16.05 -7.50
C PRO A 129 11.52 17.11 -6.75
N ILE A 130 10.90 18.27 -6.47
CA ILE A 130 11.52 19.41 -5.76
C ILE A 130 10.49 20.01 -4.79
N VAL A 131 10.91 20.32 -3.55
CA VAL A 131 10.15 21.09 -2.56
C VAL A 131 11.06 22.16 -1.95
N GLY A 132 10.71 23.43 -2.15
CA GLY A 132 11.62 24.55 -1.86
C GLY A 132 12.91 24.40 -2.69
N ASP A 133 14.06 24.43 -2.02
CA ASP A 133 15.37 24.27 -2.64
C ASP A 133 15.89 22.81 -2.63
N LYS A 134 15.09 21.85 -2.15
CA LYS A 134 15.49 20.45 -1.99
C LYS A 134 15.03 19.60 -3.18
N VAL A 135 15.98 18.94 -3.84
CA VAL A 135 15.71 17.83 -4.78
C VAL A 135 15.41 16.56 -4.00
N GLN A 136 14.34 15.84 -4.37
CA GLN A 136 13.84 14.63 -3.70
C GLN A 136 13.90 13.36 -4.55
N LEU A 137 14.26 13.48 -5.83
CA LEU A 137 14.36 12.34 -6.75
C LEU A 137 15.38 11.33 -6.26
N GLY A 138 15.00 10.05 -6.34
CA GLY A 138 15.80 8.94 -5.83
C GLY A 138 15.61 8.65 -4.34
N ASP A 139 14.90 9.50 -3.59
CA ASP A 139 14.76 9.37 -2.13
C ASP A 139 13.39 9.01 -1.60
N THR A 140 12.35 9.30 -2.38
CA THR A 140 10.97 9.27 -1.91
C THR A 140 10.12 8.17 -2.55
N LEU A 141 10.73 7.33 -3.39
CA LEU A 141 10.04 6.25 -4.06
C LEU A 141 9.65 5.17 -3.05
N SER A 142 8.35 4.95 -2.90
CA SER A 142 7.76 3.82 -2.18
C SER A 142 6.69 3.17 -3.05
N PHE A 143 6.11 2.07 -2.58
CA PHE A 143 5.14 1.29 -3.32
C PHE A 143 3.99 0.87 -2.41
N TRP A 144 2.80 0.79 -2.99
CA TRP A 144 1.64 0.26 -2.31
C TRP A 144 1.19 -1.00 -3.04
N PHE A 145 1.05 -2.09 -2.31
CA PHE A 145 0.13 -3.16 -2.68
C PHE A 145 -1.25 -2.81 -2.11
N GLU A 146 -2.31 -3.03 -2.88
CA GLU A 146 -3.68 -2.71 -2.50
C GLU A 146 -4.58 -3.89 -2.85
N ALA A 147 -5.40 -4.31 -1.89
CA ALA A 147 -6.44 -5.32 -2.05
C ALA A 147 -7.80 -4.69 -1.72
N TYR A 148 -8.69 -4.71 -2.70
CA TYR A 148 -10.07 -4.24 -2.61
C TYR A 148 -10.97 -5.42 -2.29
N ILE A 149 -11.13 -5.69 -0.99
CA ILE A 149 -11.83 -6.88 -0.51
C ILE A 149 -13.31 -6.55 -0.41
N VAL A 150 -14.13 -7.19 -1.26
CA VAL A 150 -15.59 -7.06 -1.26
C VAL A 150 -16.19 -8.31 -0.61
N THR A 151 -16.94 -8.14 0.48
CA THR A 151 -17.56 -9.26 1.20
C THR A 151 -19.07 -9.32 0.99
N GLU A 152 -19.65 -10.51 1.17
CA GLU A 152 -21.11 -10.71 1.05
C GLU A 152 -21.93 -9.95 2.11
N ARG A 153 -21.30 -9.63 3.25
CA ARG A 153 -21.85 -8.83 4.36
C ARG A 153 -20.73 -8.10 5.08
N GLU A 154 -21.07 -7.07 5.85
CA GLU A 154 -20.12 -6.35 6.69
C GLU A 154 -19.65 -7.25 7.86
N ASP A 155 -18.55 -7.97 7.64
CA ASP A 155 -18.02 -8.96 8.57
C ASP A 155 -16.49 -8.97 8.47
N MET A 156 -15.83 -8.49 9.52
CA MET A 156 -14.37 -8.43 9.58
C MET A 156 -13.72 -9.81 9.55
N GLY A 157 -14.41 -10.88 9.95
CA GLY A 157 -13.89 -12.24 9.84
C GLY A 157 -13.68 -12.67 8.38
N LEU A 158 -14.59 -12.25 7.49
CA LEU A 158 -14.44 -12.49 6.05
C LEU A 158 -13.24 -11.74 5.48
N VAL A 159 -13.03 -10.48 5.88
CA VAL A 159 -11.87 -9.70 5.46
C VAL A 159 -10.56 -10.31 5.95
N LEU A 160 -10.53 -10.78 7.20
CA LEU A 160 -9.33 -11.43 7.77
C LEU A 160 -9.00 -12.75 7.05
N ASN A 161 -10.01 -13.52 6.63
CA ASN A 161 -9.79 -14.74 5.83
C ASN A 161 -9.13 -14.40 4.48
N GLU A 162 -9.60 -13.38 3.78
CA GLU A 162 -9.01 -12.92 2.52
C GLU A 162 -7.55 -12.45 2.71
N ILE A 163 -7.26 -11.74 3.81
CA ILE A 163 -5.88 -11.36 4.17
C ILE A 163 -5.01 -12.61 4.43
N SER A 164 -5.57 -13.63 5.07
CA SER A 164 -4.88 -14.90 5.30
C SER A 164 -4.57 -15.62 3.99
N ASP A 165 -5.51 -15.67 3.06
CA ASP A 165 -5.34 -16.31 1.74
C ASP A 165 -4.28 -15.57 0.90
N LEU A 166 -4.31 -14.23 0.88
CA LEU A 166 -3.25 -13.42 0.27
C LEU A 166 -1.88 -13.70 0.89
N THR A 167 -1.83 -13.82 2.21
CA THR A 167 -0.58 -14.12 2.95
C THR A 167 -0.05 -15.50 2.58
N GLN A 168 -0.91 -16.52 2.52
CA GLN A 168 -0.53 -17.88 2.13
C GLN A 168 -0.06 -17.92 0.67
N SER A 169 -0.76 -17.23 -0.23
CA SER A 169 -0.41 -17.12 -1.64
C SER A 169 0.98 -16.50 -1.82
N LEU A 170 1.26 -15.38 -1.14
CA LEU A 170 2.56 -14.72 -1.21
C LEU A 170 3.69 -15.61 -0.68
N ASN A 171 3.51 -16.23 0.49
CA ASN A 171 4.51 -17.12 1.07
C ASN A 171 4.77 -18.34 0.19
N THR A 172 3.72 -18.95 -0.37
CA THR A 172 3.83 -20.10 -1.27
C THR A 172 4.61 -19.72 -2.53
N SER A 173 4.26 -18.60 -3.15
CA SER A 173 4.94 -18.06 -4.32
C SER A 173 6.40 -17.73 -4.03
N PHE A 174 6.66 -17.06 -2.90
CA PHE A 174 8.02 -16.71 -2.50
C PHE A 174 8.88 -17.95 -2.29
N ASN A 175 8.35 -18.96 -1.59
CA ASN A 175 9.08 -20.22 -1.37
C ASN A 175 9.37 -20.96 -2.68
N LEU A 176 8.44 -20.95 -3.63
CA LEU A 176 8.62 -21.57 -4.95
C LEU A 176 9.73 -20.89 -5.77
N TYR A 177 9.81 -19.56 -5.72
CA TYR A 177 10.75 -18.77 -6.53
C TYR A 177 11.95 -18.23 -5.75
N LYS A 178 12.17 -18.69 -4.51
CA LYS A 178 13.20 -18.16 -3.61
C LYS A 178 14.60 -18.18 -4.22
N SER A 179 14.92 -19.21 -5.02
CA SER A 179 16.22 -19.34 -5.68
C SER A 179 16.51 -18.21 -6.69
N ALA A 180 15.49 -17.53 -7.21
CA ALA A 180 15.66 -16.41 -8.14
C ALA A 180 16.35 -15.19 -7.50
N PHE A 181 16.36 -15.09 -6.17
CA PHE A 181 17.00 -14.01 -5.41
C PHE A 181 18.49 -14.25 -5.10
N ASN A 182 19.05 -15.41 -5.47
CA ASN A 182 20.45 -15.76 -5.20
C ASN A 182 21.42 -15.38 -6.34
N GLN A 183 21.01 -14.47 -7.22
CA GLN A 183 21.77 -14.06 -8.41
C GLN A 183 22.83 -13.00 -8.10
#